data_AF-A0A7Y4E3G2-F1
#
_entry.id   AF-A0A7Y4E3G2-F1
#
_cell.length_a   1.000
_cell.length_b   1.000
_cell.length_c   1.000
_cell.angle_alpha   90.00
_cell.angle_beta   90.00
_cell.angle_gamma   90.00
#
_symmetry.space_group_name_H-M   'P 1'
#
loop_
_entity.id
_entity.type
_entity.pdbx_description
1 polymer ?
#
loop_
_entity_poly.entity_id
_entity_poly.type
_entity_poly.pdbx_seq_one_letter_code
_entity_poly.pdbx_strand_id
1 'polypeptide(L)'
;MAKRLTKEQKKRASICFECGFIPSKEAWSNICLKQGEDYETVRYMADQFDISDDEMVTIECLQSKEELHVVADHYNWDDEGVESLYAILNHPHCDAGTGLLLFWKGSGYSALSPNPDFATQDEIVFFKEVYDRFVNKKFNTYDIAFDAYYEMYVPSLEEYLENSYVVPAEFLCPYSKMYVQDCL
;
A
#
# COMPACT_ATOMS: atom_id res chain seq x y z
N MET A 1 -16.84 3.02 -13.99
CA MET A 1 -15.91 3.57 -15.02
C MET A 1 -14.56 3.67 -14.33
N ALA A 2 -13.52 3.07 -14.89
CA ALA A 2 -12.21 3.09 -14.26
C ALA A 2 -11.52 4.43 -14.50
N LYS A 3 -10.92 5.00 -13.45
CA LYS A 3 -10.14 6.24 -13.54
C LYS A 3 -8.71 5.90 -13.90
N ARG A 4 -8.15 6.63 -14.88
CA ARG A 4 -6.76 6.48 -15.31
C ARG A 4 -5.93 7.63 -14.76
N LEU A 5 -4.72 7.31 -14.32
CA LEU A 5 -3.73 8.32 -13.95
C LEU A 5 -3.33 9.13 -15.20
N THR A 6 -3.14 10.44 -15.01
CA THR A 6 -2.47 11.30 -16.00
C THR A 6 -1.01 10.88 -16.18
N LYS A 7 -0.35 11.35 -17.26
CA LYS A 7 1.06 11.04 -17.51
C LYS A 7 1.97 11.44 -16.33
N GLU A 8 1.72 12.60 -15.72
CA GLU A 8 2.50 13.07 -14.57
C GLU A 8 2.25 12.24 -13.31
N GLN A 9 0.99 11.85 -13.07
CA GLN A 9 0.66 10.98 -11.95
C GLN A 9 1.31 9.60 -12.10
N LYS A 10 1.29 9.03 -13.31
CA LYS A 10 1.99 7.78 -13.61
C LYS A 10 3.49 7.92 -13.36
N LYS A 11 4.13 8.96 -13.89
CA LYS A 11 5.57 9.19 -13.69
C LYS A 11 5.91 9.26 -12.19
N ARG A 12 5.16 10.03 -11.41
CA ARG A 12 5.39 10.13 -9.95
C ARG A 12 5.17 8.81 -9.22
N ALA A 13 4.08 8.10 -9.52
CA ALA A 13 3.81 6.79 -8.94
C ALA A 13 4.95 5.79 -9.26
N SER A 14 5.36 5.69 -10.53
CA SER A 14 6.46 4.83 -10.97
C SER A 14 7.77 5.14 -10.27
N ILE A 15 8.16 6.42 -10.19
CA ILE A 15 9.37 6.79 -9.43
C ILE A 15 9.23 6.32 -7.98
N CYS A 16 8.08 6.57 -7.35
CA CYS A 16 7.87 6.22 -5.95
C CYS A 16 8.00 4.72 -5.66
N PHE A 17 7.37 3.85 -6.48
CA PHE A 17 7.40 2.41 -6.22
C PHE A 17 8.67 1.73 -6.73
N GLU A 18 9.26 2.20 -7.85
CA GLU A 18 10.52 1.63 -8.37
C GLU A 18 11.73 2.07 -7.53
N CYS A 19 11.66 3.22 -6.86
CA CYS A 19 12.72 3.74 -5.99
C CYS A 19 12.53 3.35 -4.52
N GLY A 20 11.89 2.21 -4.25
CA GLY A 20 11.90 1.57 -2.93
C GLY A 20 10.89 2.10 -1.91
N PHE A 21 9.75 2.67 -2.36
CA PHE A 21 8.64 3.05 -1.49
C PHE A 21 9.06 3.95 -0.31
N ILE A 22 9.99 4.88 -0.53
CA ILE A 22 10.57 5.66 0.56
C ILE A 22 9.47 6.48 1.26
N PRO A 23 9.31 6.36 2.60
CA PRO A 23 8.21 6.99 3.34
C PRO A 23 8.13 8.51 3.19
N SER A 24 9.27 9.21 3.34
CA SER A 24 9.33 10.67 3.43
C SER A 24 10.63 11.23 2.85
N LYS A 25 10.67 12.52 2.54
CA LYS A 25 11.90 13.23 2.14
C LYS A 25 12.96 13.20 3.25
N GLU A 26 12.53 13.15 4.52
CA GLU A 26 13.44 12.95 5.65
C GLU A 26 14.08 11.56 5.61
N ALA A 27 13.29 10.50 5.37
CA ALA A 27 13.80 9.15 5.21
C ALA A 27 14.79 9.07 4.04
N TRP A 28 14.46 9.70 2.90
CA TRP A 28 15.38 9.78 1.76
C TRP A 28 16.68 10.52 2.11
N SER A 29 16.58 11.67 2.78
CA SER A 29 17.76 12.43 3.23
C SER A 29 18.68 11.59 4.12
N ASN A 30 18.11 10.78 5.02
CA ASN A 30 18.87 9.88 5.88
C ASN A 30 19.58 8.77 5.08
N ILE A 31 18.96 8.26 4.01
CA ILE A 31 19.59 7.30 3.09
C ILE A 31 20.75 7.98 2.35
N CYS A 32 20.53 9.16 1.78
CA CYS A 32 21.57 9.97 1.13
C CYS A 32 22.76 10.27 2.05
N LEU A 33 22.53 10.53 3.33
CA LEU A 33 23.62 10.82 4.29
C LEU A 33 24.48 9.59 4.59
N LYS A 34 23.87 8.39 4.57
CA LYS A 34 24.60 7.14 4.83
C LYS A 34 25.48 6.71 3.66
N GLN A 35 25.09 7.04 2.42
CA GLN A 35 25.80 6.62 1.19
C GLN A 35 26.12 5.11 1.19
N GLY A 36 25.14 4.28 1.60
CA GLY A 36 25.26 2.83 1.74
C GLY A 36 24.59 2.05 0.60
N GLU A 37 24.47 0.74 0.77
CA GLU A 37 23.83 -0.16 -0.20
C GLU A 37 22.40 0.27 -0.58
N ASP A 38 21.61 0.73 0.40
CA ASP A 38 20.27 1.28 0.16
C ASP A 38 20.30 2.49 -0.80
N TYR A 39 21.28 3.39 -0.62
CA TYR A 39 21.42 4.57 -1.48
C TYR A 39 21.79 4.16 -2.90
N GLU A 40 22.78 3.27 -3.05
CA GLU A 40 23.22 2.78 -4.37
C GLU A 40 22.08 2.06 -5.11
N THR A 41 21.28 1.26 -4.40
CA THR A 41 20.14 0.53 -4.97
C THR A 41 19.06 1.50 -5.45
N VAL A 42 18.68 2.47 -4.62
CA VAL A 42 17.69 3.48 -5.00
C VAL A 42 18.22 4.35 -6.14
N ARG A 43 19.50 4.74 -6.11
CA ARG A 43 20.12 5.53 -7.19
C ARG A 43 20.12 4.80 -8.52
N TYR A 44 20.43 3.51 -8.52
CA TYR A 44 20.40 2.70 -9.73
C TYR A 44 19.04 2.75 -10.44
N MET A 45 17.95 2.67 -9.66
CA MET A 45 16.59 2.79 -10.19
C MET A 45 16.29 4.23 -10.61
N ALA A 46 16.65 5.22 -9.79
CA ALA A 46 16.44 6.63 -10.08
C ALA A 46 17.16 7.11 -11.37
N ASP A 47 18.34 6.55 -11.69
CA ASP A 47 19.05 6.80 -12.95
C ASP A 47 18.25 6.39 -14.18
N GLN A 48 17.41 5.34 -14.09
CA GLN A 48 16.53 4.93 -15.20
C GLN A 48 15.45 5.97 -15.50
N PHE A 49 15.13 6.83 -14.53
CA PHE A 49 14.17 7.92 -14.65
C PHE A 49 14.82 9.27 -14.99
N ASP A 50 16.16 9.33 -15.05
CA ASP A 50 16.94 10.57 -15.25
C ASP A 50 16.58 11.65 -14.21
N ILE A 51 16.54 11.27 -12.92
CA ILE A 51 16.24 12.18 -11.81
C ILE A 51 17.40 12.30 -10.81
N SER A 52 17.55 13.49 -10.26
CA SER A 52 18.48 13.79 -9.16
C SER A 52 17.90 13.45 -7.79
N ASP A 53 18.74 13.51 -6.75
CA ASP A 53 18.33 13.25 -5.35
C ASP A 53 17.25 14.23 -4.87
N ASP A 54 17.28 15.49 -5.34
CA ASP A 54 16.28 16.51 -5.00
C ASP A 54 14.90 16.21 -5.63
N GLU A 55 14.91 15.54 -6.78
CA GLU A 55 13.72 15.19 -7.57
C GLU A 55 13.08 13.86 -7.14
N MET A 56 13.66 13.16 -6.16
CA MET A 56 13.16 11.88 -5.66
C MET A 56 11.68 11.98 -5.25
N VAL A 57 10.85 11.02 -5.68
CA VAL A 57 9.44 10.97 -5.29
C VAL A 57 9.27 9.95 -4.17
N THR A 58 8.86 10.43 -3.00
CA THR A 58 8.57 9.61 -1.82
C THR A 58 7.06 9.44 -1.66
N ILE A 59 6.60 8.56 -0.74
CA ILE A 59 5.17 8.33 -0.52
C ILE A 59 4.44 9.64 -0.14
N GLU A 60 5.06 10.48 0.70
CA GLU A 60 4.50 11.80 1.05
C GLU A 60 4.34 12.77 -0.13
N CYS A 61 5.00 12.53 -1.26
CA CYS A 61 4.93 13.41 -2.43
C CYS A 61 3.74 13.10 -3.34
N LEU A 62 3.00 12.02 -3.10
CA LEU A 62 1.88 11.60 -3.93
C LEU A 62 0.70 12.55 -3.76
N GLN A 63 0.06 12.95 -4.86
CA GLN A 63 -0.84 14.11 -4.90
C GLN A 63 -2.31 13.76 -5.08
N SER A 64 -2.63 12.47 -5.11
CA SER A 64 -3.99 11.99 -5.32
C SER A 64 -4.19 10.59 -4.73
N LYS A 65 -5.46 10.27 -4.48
CA LYS A 65 -5.86 8.94 -4.01
C LYS A 65 -5.52 7.86 -5.04
N GLU A 66 -5.59 8.19 -6.32
CA GLU A 66 -5.29 7.24 -7.40
C GLU A 66 -3.80 6.93 -7.49
N GLU A 67 -2.92 7.93 -7.35
CA GLU A 67 -1.47 7.70 -7.25
C GLU A 67 -1.12 6.81 -6.06
N LEU A 68 -1.67 7.14 -4.88
CA LEU A 68 -1.43 6.38 -3.67
C LEU A 68 -1.93 4.94 -3.77
N HIS A 69 -3.09 4.73 -4.39
CA HIS A 69 -3.64 3.40 -4.62
C HIS A 69 -2.76 2.57 -5.55
N VAL A 70 -2.29 3.14 -6.67
CA VAL A 70 -1.37 2.45 -7.58
C VAL A 70 -0.05 2.12 -6.89
N VAL A 71 0.52 3.04 -6.11
CA VAL A 71 1.75 2.78 -5.34
C VAL A 71 1.53 1.66 -4.32
N ALA A 72 0.41 1.67 -3.58
CA ALA A 72 0.07 0.58 -2.66
C ALA A 72 -0.09 -0.77 -3.37
N ASP A 73 -0.63 -0.77 -4.59
CA ASP A 73 -0.80 -1.98 -5.40
C ASP A 73 0.52 -2.54 -5.91
N HIS A 74 1.56 -1.71 -5.99
CA HIS A 74 2.90 -2.16 -6.36
C HIS A 74 3.76 -2.53 -5.15
N TYR A 75 3.31 -2.25 -3.92
CA TYR A 75 4.08 -2.53 -2.72
C TYR A 75 4.53 -4.00 -2.69
N ASN A 76 5.85 -4.17 -2.52
CA ASN A 76 6.48 -5.48 -2.38
C ASN A 76 6.36 -5.92 -0.93
N TRP A 77 5.55 -6.96 -0.69
CA TRP A 77 5.32 -7.49 0.66
C TRP A 77 6.48 -8.36 1.17
N ASP A 78 7.46 -8.67 0.33
CA ASP A 78 8.70 -9.35 0.74
C ASP A 78 9.74 -8.36 1.30
N ASP A 79 9.56 -7.05 1.13
CA ASP A 79 10.46 -6.04 1.68
C ASP A 79 10.25 -5.89 3.20
N GLU A 80 11.34 -5.76 3.96
CA GLU A 80 11.28 -5.64 5.41
C GLU A 80 10.82 -4.23 5.84
N GLY A 81 9.79 -4.17 6.69
CA GLY A 81 9.43 -2.97 7.46
C GLY A 81 8.03 -2.42 7.18
N VAL A 82 7.36 -1.97 8.23
CA VAL A 82 5.99 -1.41 8.16
C VAL A 82 5.97 0.11 7.94
N GLU A 83 7.13 0.77 7.88
CA GLU A 83 7.25 2.22 7.79
C GLU A 83 6.56 2.77 6.54
N SER A 84 6.79 2.15 5.38
CA SER A 84 6.15 2.52 4.12
C SER A 84 4.66 2.22 4.13
N LEU A 85 4.24 1.11 4.74
CA LEU A 85 2.82 0.77 4.94
C LEU A 85 2.11 1.83 5.79
N TYR A 86 2.72 2.28 6.87
CA TYR A 86 2.21 3.39 7.68
C TYR A 86 2.23 4.72 6.93
N ALA A 87 3.23 4.99 6.10
CA ALA A 87 3.25 6.18 5.26
C ALA A 87 2.06 6.20 4.30
N ILE A 88 1.70 5.06 3.70
CA ILE A 88 0.52 4.93 2.84
C ILE A 88 -0.76 5.09 3.66
N LEU A 89 -0.90 4.36 4.77
CA LEU A 89 -2.12 4.36 5.58
C LEU A 89 -2.40 5.73 6.19
N ASN A 90 -1.37 6.47 6.61
CA ASN A 90 -1.48 7.80 7.20
C ASN A 90 -1.52 8.94 6.18
N HIS A 91 -1.35 8.63 4.89
CA HIS A 91 -1.34 9.64 3.85
C HIS A 91 -2.69 10.40 3.78
N PRO A 92 -2.72 11.72 3.59
CA PRO A 92 -3.96 12.49 3.46
C PRO A 92 -4.89 12.02 2.32
N HIS A 93 -4.32 11.36 1.32
CA HIS A 93 -5.06 10.77 0.20
C HIS A 93 -5.39 9.27 0.36
N CYS A 94 -5.18 8.70 1.56
CA CYS A 94 -5.56 7.31 1.82
C CYS A 94 -7.08 7.13 1.78
N ASP A 95 -7.53 6.44 0.74
CA ASP A 95 -8.91 6.03 0.54
C ASP A 95 -9.15 4.68 1.20
N ALA A 96 -10.39 4.41 1.62
CA ALA A 96 -10.78 3.10 2.09
C ALA A 96 -10.45 1.98 1.07
N GLY A 97 -10.58 2.24 -0.24
CA GLY A 97 -10.15 1.31 -1.30
C GLY A 97 -8.68 0.90 -1.16
N THR A 98 -7.80 1.85 -0.86
CA THR A 98 -6.38 1.60 -0.61
C THR A 98 -6.17 0.83 0.70
N GLY A 99 -6.91 1.15 1.75
CA GLY A 99 -6.87 0.40 3.01
C GLY A 99 -7.27 -1.06 2.84
N LEU A 100 -8.32 -1.35 2.06
CA LEU A 100 -8.71 -2.73 1.74
C LEU A 100 -7.63 -3.44 0.93
N LEU A 101 -7.08 -2.79 -0.09
CA LEU A 101 -5.99 -3.34 -0.89
C LEU A 101 -4.82 -3.78 -0.01
N LEU A 102 -4.37 -2.91 0.91
CA LEU A 102 -3.29 -3.26 1.85
C LEU A 102 -3.64 -4.46 2.72
N PHE A 103 -4.86 -4.51 3.27
CA PHE A 103 -5.29 -5.64 4.09
C PHE A 103 -5.29 -6.96 3.32
N TRP A 104 -5.90 -6.98 2.14
CA TRP A 104 -6.10 -8.22 1.38
C TRP A 104 -4.81 -8.70 0.73
N LYS A 105 -4.06 -7.80 0.08
CA LYS A 105 -2.79 -8.15 -0.57
C LYS A 105 -1.74 -8.56 0.46
N GLY A 106 -1.74 -7.95 1.64
CA GLY A 106 -0.84 -8.27 2.75
C GLY A 106 -1.26 -9.45 3.62
N SER A 107 -2.28 -10.22 3.23
CA SER A 107 -2.77 -11.35 4.03
C SER A 107 -3.18 -10.99 5.46
N GLY A 108 -3.77 -9.80 5.66
CA GLY A 108 -4.20 -9.31 6.97
C GLY A 108 -5.20 -10.22 7.70
N TYR A 109 -5.96 -11.03 6.96
CA TYR A 109 -6.83 -12.07 7.53
C TYR A 109 -6.04 -13.15 8.28
N SER A 110 -4.83 -13.48 7.80
CA SER A 110 -3.93 -14.44 8.44
C SER A 110 -3.24 -13.80 9.64
N ALA A 111 -2.73 -12.57 9.47
CA ALA A 111 -2.08 -11.82 10.53
C ALA A 111 -3.01 -11.53 11.74
N LEU A 112 -4.31 -11.36 11.50
CA LEU A 112 -5.30 -11.16 12.57
C LEU A 112 -5.98 -12.45 13.03
N SER A 113 -5.55 -13.61 12.53
CA SER A 113 -6.10 -14.90 12.96
C SER A 113 -5.67 -15.25 14.38
N PRO A 114 -6.33 -16.23 15.05
CA PRO A 114 -5.91 -16.68 16.37
C PRO A 114 -4.49 -17.26 16.43
N ASN A 115 -4.00 -17.78 15.30
CA ASN A 115 -2.66 -18.33 15.15
C ASN A 115 -2.01 -17.70 13.90
N PRO A 116 -1.50 -16.46 14.02
CA PRO A 116 -0.90 -15.78 12.88
C PRO A 116 0.38 -16.51 12.48
N ASP A 117 0.36 -17.08 11.29
CA ASP A 117 1.54 -17.69 10.69
C ASP A 117 2.31 -16.61 9.91
N PHE A 118 3.63 -16.55 10.12
CA PHE A 118 4.60 -15.69 9.42
C PHE A 118 4.51 -14.17 9.64
N ALA A 119 3.40 -13.65 10.17
CA ALA A 119 3.29 -12.22 10.46
C ALA A 119 4.15 -11.79 11.67
N THR A 120 4.92 -10.73 11.49
CA THR A 120 5.65 -10.05 12.56
C THR A 120 4.69 -9.32 13.50
N GLN A 121 5.16 -8.99 14.70
CA GLN A 121 4.36 -8.23 15.67
C GLN A 121 3.94 -6.86 15.14
N ASP A 122 4.78 -6.22 14.32
CA ASP A 122 4.52 -4.90 13.76
C ASP A 122 3.46 -4.96 12.64
N GLU A 123 3.48 -6.01 11.82
CA GLU A 123 2.44 -6.26 10.81
C GLU A 123 1.08 -6.55 11.47
N ILE A 124 1.05 -7.33 12.56
CA ILE A 124 -0.19 -7.58 13.31
C ILE A 124 -0.78 -6.26 13.83
N VAL A 125 0.06 -5.38 14.36
CA VAL A 125 -0.37 -4.05 14.83
C VAL A 125 -0.85 -3.19 13.66
N PHE A 126 -0.15 -3.21 12.53
CA PHE A 126 -0.54 -2.50 11.32
C PHE A 126 -1.91 -2.95 10.81
N PHE A 127 -2.16 -4.25 10.63
CA PHE A 127 -3.45 -4.74 10.16
C PHE A 127 -4.58 -4.47 11.15
N LYS A 128 -4.29 -4.46 12.45
CA LYS A 128 -5.26 -4.05 13.46
C LYS A 128 -5.63 -2.57 13.32
N GLU A 129 -4.68 -1.69 13.03
CA GLU A 129 -4.96 -0.27 12.74
C GLU A 129 -5.78 -0.10 11.46
N VAL A 130 -5.49 -0.87 10.39
CA VAL A 130 -6.32 -0.89 9.18
C VAL A 130 -7.76 -1.27 9.52
N TYR A 131 -7.94 -2.36 10.28
CA TYR A 131 -9.24 -2.82 10.77
C TYR A 131 -9.96 -1.75 11.60
N ASP A 132 -9.29 -1.17 12.58
CA ASP A 132 -9.88 -0.16 13.46
C ASP A 132 -10.31 1.09 12.67
N ARG A 133 -9.60 1.47 11.60
CA ARG A 133 -10.02 2.58 10.73
C ARG A 133 -11.30 2.29 9.97
N PHE A 134 -11.49 1.06 9.49
CA PHE A 134 -12.73 0.67 8.83
C PHE A 134 -13.91 0.70 9.79
N VAL A 135 -13.78 0.02 10.93
CA VAL A 135 -14.85 -0.06 11.94
C VAL A 135 -15.25 1.32 12.45
N ASN A 136 -14.27 2.19 12.68
CA ASN A 136 -14.51 3.54 13.21
C ASN A 136 -14.74 4.60 12.12
N LYS A 137 -14.81 4.22 10.84
CA LYS A 137 -15.00 5.12 9.69
C LYS A 137 -13.99 6.27 9.62
N LYS A 138 -12.71 5.95 9.83
CA LYS A 138 -11.60 6.92 9.91
C LYS A 138 -10.80 7.09 8.62
N PHE A 139 -11.31 6.60 7.49
CA PHE A 139 -10.71 6.93 6.18
C PHE A 139 -11.19 8.29 5.70
N ASN A 140 -10.32 9.01 4.99
CA ASN A 140 -10.64 10.35 4.48
C ASN A 140 -11.70 10.29 3.38
N THR A 141 -11.63 9.27 2.51
CA THR A 141 -12.59 9.03 1.43
C THR A 141 -12.89 7.55 1.24
N TYR A 142 -14.01 7.26 0.58
CA TYR A 142 -14.51 5.92 0.26
C TYR A 142 -14.82 5.82 -1.24
N ASP A 143 -13.96 6.45 -2.05
CA ASP A 143 -14.20 6.68 -3.46
C ASP A 143 -13.57 5.62 -4.34
N ILE A 144 -12.53 4.90 -3.91
CA ILE A 144 -11.91 3.84 -4.70
C ILE A 144 -12.59 2.51 -4.39
N ALA A 145 -13.01 1.80 -5.43
CA ALA A 145 -13.49 0.44 -5.33
C ALA A 145 -12.31 -0.53 -5.31
N PHE A 146 -12.35 -1.48 -4.39
CA PHE A 146 -11.45 -2.63 -4.34
C PHE A 146 -12.30 -3.88 -4.11
N ASP A 147 -12.10 -4.91 -4.95
CA ASP A 147 -12.84 -6.16 -4.90
C ASP A 147 -11.88 -7.32 -4.72
N ALA A 148 -11.73 -7.77 -3.47
CA ALA A 148 -10.80 -8.83 -3.12
C ALA A 148 -11.13 -10.17 -3.78
N TYR A 149 -12.39 -10.42 -4.17
CA TYR A 149 -12.77 -11.64 -4.88
C TYR A 149 -12.33 -11.58 -6.33
N TYR A 150 -12.54 -10.43 -6.98
CA TYR A 150 -12.10 -10.21 -8.35
C TYR A 150 -10.57 -10.28 -8.48
N GLU A 151 -9.85 -9.70 -7.51
CA GLU A 151 -8.39 -9.73 -7.45
C GLU A 151 -7.82 -11.05 -6.89
N MET A 152 -8.69 -12.01 -6.53
CA MET A 152 -8.32 -13.34 -6.02
C MET A 152 -7.47 -13.33 -4.73
N TYR A 153 -7.64 -12.34 -3.87
CA TYR A 153 -6.98 -12.26 -2.56
C TYR A 153 -7.78 -12.90 -1.41
N VAL A 154 -9.06 -13.22 -1.63
CA VAL A 154 -9.88 -13.89 -0.61
C VAL A 154 -9.50 -15.37 -0.56
N PRO A 155 -9.15 -15.92 0.63
CA PRO A 155 -8.90 -17.35 0.78
C PRO A 155 -10.08 -18.21 0.37
N SER A 156 -9.80 -19.45 -0.01
CA SER A 156 -10.82 -20.46 -0.24
C SER A 156 -11.59 -20.77 1.05
N LEU A 157 -12.81 -21.30 0.91
CA LEU A 157 -13.60 -21.73 2.06
C LEU A 157 -12.88 -22.78 2.91
N GLU A 158 -12.10 -23.66 2.28
CA GLU A 158 -11.30 -24.68 2.96
C GLU A 158 -10.26 -24.02 3.86
N GLU A 159 -9.44 -23.10 3.33
CA GLU A 159 -8.45 -22.35 4.10
C GLU A 159 -9.08 -21.55 5.25
N TYR A 160 -10.25 -20.93 5.03
CA TYR A 160 -11.00 -20.23 6.07
C TYR A 160 -11.37 -21.16 7.24
N LEU A 161 -11.88 -22.35 6.93
CA LEU A 161 -12.32 -23.31 7.94
C LEU A 161 -11.15 -23.96 8.67
N GLU A 162 -10.08 -24.29 7.96
CA GLU A 162 -8.88 -24.91 8.53
C GLU A 162 -8.13 -23.95 9.47
N ASN A 163 -7.96 -22.70 9.07
CA ASN A 163 -7.18 -21.72 9.82
C ASN A 163 -8.02 -20.84 10.76
N SER A 164 -9.35 -21.05 10.77
CA SER A 164 -10.29 -20.25 11.57
C SER A 164 -10.14 -18.74 11.33
N TYR A 165 -9.92 -18.34 10.07
CA TYR A 165 -9.79 -16.94 9.71
C TYR A 165 -11.07 -16.15 10.02
N VAL A 166 -10.90 -14.95 10.55
CA VAL A 166 -12.00 -14.02 10.84
C VAL A 166 -11.81 -12.80 9.97
N VAL A 167 -12.68 -12.64 8.98
CA VAL A 167 -12.73 -11.42 8.17
C VAL A 167 -13.95 -10.58 8.58
N PRO A 168 -13.74 -9.29 8.88
CA PRO A 168 -14.83 -8.37 9.14
C PRO A 168 -15.76 -8.25 7.94
N ALA A 169 -17.08 -8.33 8.16
CA ALA A 169 -18.06 -8.22 7.09
C ALA A 169 -17.97 -6.87 6.35
N GLU A 170 -17.51 -5.82 7.03
CA GLU A 170 -17.23 -4.49 6.47
C GLU A 170 -16.25 -4.55 5.31
N PHE A 171 -15.32 -5.51 5.32
CA PHE A 171 -14.26 -5.65 4.30
C PHE A 171 -14.76 -6.33 3.02
N LEU A 172 -15.95 -6.93 3.09
CA LEU A 172 -16.64 -7.57 1.97
C LEU A 172 -17.77 -6.68 1.42
N CYS A 173 -18.08 -5.57 2.09
CA CYS A 173 -19.15 -4.66 1.67
C CYS A 173 -18.70 -3.76 0.52
N PRO A 174 -19.46 -3.64 -0.58
CA PRO A 174 -19.18 -2.65 -1.60
C PRO A 174 -19.49 -1.24 -1.07
N TYR A 175 -18.53 -0.31 -1.16
CA TYR A 175 -18.72 1.10 -0.81
C TYR A 175 -18.41 2.09 -1.94
N SER A 176 -17.78 1.63 -3.03
CA SER A 176 -17.55 2.43 -4.24
C SER A 176 -17.74 1.61 -5.53
N LYS A 177 -17.80 2.30 -6.67
CA LYS A 177 -17.83 1.75 -8.04
C LYS A 177 -16.72 2.31 -8.95
N MET A 178 -15.80 3.12 -8.43
CA MET A 178 -14.68 3.68 -9.20
C MET A 178 -13.43 2.83 -8.99
N TYR A 179 -13.06 2.06 -10.00
CA TYR A 179 -11.77 1.36 -10.04
C TYR A 179 -10.67 2.32 -10.50
N VAL A 180 -9.44 2.12 -10.03
CA VAL A 180 -8.26 2.79 -10.59
C VAL A 180 -7.61 1.83 -11.56
N GLN A 181 -7.49 2.23 -12.82
CA GLN A 181 -6.84 1.40 -13.82
C GLN A 181 -5.36 1.73 -13.83
N ASP A 182 -4.54 0.76 -13.45
CA ASP A 182 -3.13 0.84 -13.75
C ASP A 182 -2.91 0.60 -15.25
N CYS A 183 -2.06 1.42 -15.86
CA CYS A 183 -1.86 1.45 -17.31
C CYS A 183 -0.37 1.56 -17.62
N LEU A 184 0.46 0.89 -16.82
CA LEU A 184 1.85 0.63 -17.14
C LEU A 184 1.94 -0.24 -18.41
#